data_AF-A0A840XWU8-F1
#
_entry.id   AF-A0A840XWU8-F1
#
_cell.length_a   1.000
_cell.length_b   1.000
_cell.length_c   1.000
_cell.angle_alpha   90.00
_cell.angle_beta   90.00
_cell.angle_gamma   90.00
#
_symmetry.space_group_name_H-M   'P 1'
#
loop_
_entity.id
_entity.type
_entity.pdbx_description
1 polymer ?
#
loop_
_entity_poly.entity_id
_entity_poly.type
_entity_poly.pdbx_seq_one_letter_code
_entity_poly.pdbx_strand_id
1 'polypeptide(L)' 'MPLRILLLAAGAIAALLVAQDAPNFGVVQGMVAVGLIALLVGLLALLNRR' A
#
# COMPACT_ATOMS: atom_id res chain seq x y z
N MET A 1 14.09 -11.84 17.72
CA MET A 1 13.92 -11.08 16.46
C MET A 1 12.76 -11.55 15.56
N PRO A 2 12.50 -12.85 15.30
CA PRO A 2 11.48 -13.26 14.31
C PRO A 2 10.04 -12.89 14.71
N LEU A 3 9.74 -12.90 16.02
CA LEU A 3 8.42 -12.57 16.54
C LEU A 3 7.97 -11.15 16.19
N ARG A 4 8.91 -10.18 16.18
CA ARG A 4 8.60 -8.77 15.87
C ARG A 4 8.21 -8.60 14.40
N ILE A 5 8.89 -9.31 13.50
CA ILE A 5 8.59 -9.31 12.07
C ILE A 5 7.21 -9.93 11.82
N LEU A 6 6.90 -11.05 12.50
CA LEU A 6 5.59 -11.68 12.45
C LEU A 6 4.48 -10.77 12.96
N LEU A 7 4.68 -10.07 14.08
CA LEU A 7 3.71 -9.12 14.61
C LEU A 7 3.50 -7.91 13.69
N LEU A 8 4.56 -7.45 13.03
CA LEU A 8 4.48 -6.33 12.09
C LEU A 8 3.72 -6.74 10.82
N ALA A 9 3.96 -7.94 10.30
CA ALA A 9 3.19 -8.51 9.19
C ALA A 9 1.72 -8.74 9.59
N ALA A 10 1.45 -9.31 10.77
CA ALA A 10 0.10 -9.53 11.26
C ALA A 10 -0.66 -8.22 11.48
N GLY A 11 0.00 -7.18 12.02
CA GLY A 11 -0.57 -5.85 12.16
C GLY A 11 -0.86 -5.17 10.81
N ALA A 12 0.03 -5.32 9.83
CA ALA A 12 -0.21 -4.83 8.48
C ALA A 12 -1.39 -5.53 7.80
N ILE A 13 -1.48 -6.86 7.92
CA ILE A 13 -2.60 -7.66 7.40
C ILE A 13 -3.90 -7.26 8.10
N ALA A 14 -3.91 -7.19 9.45
CA ALA A 14 -5.07 -6.78 10.21
C ALA A 14 -5.53 -5.35 9.86
N ALA A 15 -4.60 -4.41 9.65
CA ALA A 15 -4.93 -3.07 9.20
C ALA A 15 -5.56 -3.06 7.80
N LEU A 16 -5.07 -3.90 6.88
CA LEU A 16 -5.64 -4.05 5.54
C LEU A 16 -7.03 -4.70 5.56
N LEU A 17 -7.27 -5.64 6.48
CA LEU A 17 -8.56 -6.32 6.61
C LEU A 17 -9.59 -5.47 7.35
N VAL A 18 -9.24 -4.82 8.46
CA VAL A 18 -10.15 -3.91 9.19
C VAL A 18 -10.50 -2.68 8.37
N ALA A 19 -9.55 -2.20 7.55
CA ALA A 19 -9.84 -1.08 6.68
C ALA A 19 -10.95 -1.42 5.66
N GLN A 20 -11.11 -2.69 5.24
CA GLN A 20 -12.17 -3.11 4.31
C GLN A 20 -13.59 -2.89 4.84
N ASP A 21 -13.77 -2.90 6.16
CA ASP A 21 -15.08 -2.68 6.79
C ASP A 21 -15.46 -1.18 6.86
N ALA A 22 -14.57 -0.27 6.43
CA ALA A 22 -14.86 1.16 6.41
C ALA A 22 -15.76 1.55 5.23
N PRO A 23 -16.77 2.42 5.44
CA PRO A 23 -17.75 2.78 4.40
C PRO A 23 -17.13 3.48 3.17
N ASN A 24 -15.91 4.00 3.30
CA ASN A 24 -15.17 4.68 2.26
C ASN A 24 -13.91 3.92 1.80
N PHE A 25 -13.71 2.66 2.22
CA PHE A 25 -12.50 1.91 1.93
C PHE A 25 -12.19 1.83 0.44
N GLY A 26 -13.20 1.52 -0.39
CA GLY A 26 -13.01 1.40 -1.83
C GLY A 26 -12.49 2.69 -2.48
N VAL A 27 -12.93 3.86 -1.99
CA VAL A 27 -12.47 5.16 -2.50
C VAL A 27 -11.02 5.40 -2.10
N VAL A 28 -10.69 5.21 -0.81
CA VAL A 28 -9.33 5.42 -0.30
C VAL A 28 -8.35 4.41 -0.94
N GLN A 29 -8.76 3.15 -1.05
CA GLN A 29 -7.98 2.10 -1.71
C GLN A 29 -7.71 2.46 -3.17
N GLY A 30 -8.71 2.93 -3.91
CA GLY A 30 -8.55 3.39 -5.28
C GLY A 30 -7.58 4.57 -5.39
N MET A 31 -7.72 5.59 -4.53
CA MET A 31 -6.82 6.75 -4.51
C MET A 31 -5.36 6.35 -4.22
N VAL A 32 -5.15 5.47 -3.24
CA VAL A 32 -3.81 4.98 -2.89
C VAL A 32 -3.22 4.15 -4.02
N ALA A 33 -4.00 3.25 -4.64
CA ALA A 33 -3.56 2.44 -5.76
C ALA A 33 -3.10 3.31 -6.95
N VAL A 34 -3.90 4.32 -7.32
CA VAL A 34 -3.55 5.26 -8.39
C VAL A 34 -2.29 6.04 -8.04
N GLY A 35 -2.16 6.53 -6.80
CA GLY A 35 -0.97 7.24 -6.34
C GLY A 35 0.30 6.40 -6.41
N LEU A 36 0.24 5.14 -6.00
CA LEU A 36 1.36 4.20 -6.08
C LEU A 36 1.76 3.88 -7.52
N ILE A 37 0.78 3.64 -8.40
CA ILE A 37 1.03 3.40 -9.82
C ILE A 37 1.69 4.64 -10.46
N ALA A 38 1.17 5.83 -10.20
CA ALA A 38 1.73 7.07 -10.72
C ALA A 38 3.17 7.28 -10.26
N LEU A 39 3.47 6.99 -8.98
CA LEU A 39 4.81 7.07 -8.42
C LEU A 39 5.77 6.07 -9.09
N LEU A 40 5.32 4.82 -9.28
CA LEU A 40 6.12 3.79 -9.98
C LEU A 40 6.40 4.18 -11.43
N VAL A 41 5.38 4.63 -12.17
CA VAL A 41 5.55 5.09 -13.55
C VAL A 41 6.49 6.29 -13.62
N GLY A 42 6.36 7.26 -12.71
CA GLY A 42 7.25 8.41 -12.63
C GLY A 42 8.70 8.02 -12.34
N LEU A 43 8.93 7.09 -11.42
CA LEU A 43 10.25 6.53 -11.13
C LEU A 43 10.84 5.80 -12.33
N LEU A 44 10.07 4.93 -12.99
CA LEU A 44 10.51 4.22 -14.18
C LEU A 44 10.85 5.19 -15.31
N ALA A 45 10.02 6.21 -15.54
CA ALA A 45 10.27 7.24 -16.54
C ALA A 45 11.55 8.04 -16.23
N LEU A 46 11.80 8.34 -14.96
CA LEU A 46 13.03 9.04 -14.53
C LEU A 46 14.28 8.16 -14.71
N LEU A 47 14.20 6.88 -14.35
CA LEU A 47 15.28 5.91 -14.51
C LEU A 47 15.60 5.66 -15.98
N ASN A 48 14.58 5.57 -16.84
CA ASN A 48 14.74 5.31 -18.27
C ASN A 48 15.24 6.54 -19.06
N ARG A 49 15.33 7.72 -18.43
CA ARG A 49 15.80 8.98 -19.03
C ARG A 49 17.26 9.31 -18.66
N ARG A 50 17.88 8.52 -17.77
CA ARG A 50 19.33 8.52 -17.54
C ARG A 50 20.01 7.52 -18.45
#